data_AF-A0A745I6G2-F1
#
_entry.id   AF-A0A745I6G2-F1
#
_cell.length_a   1.000
_cell.length_b   1.000
_cell.length_c   1.000
_cell.angle_alpha   90.00
_cell.angle_beta   90.00
_cell.angle_gamma   90.00
#
_symmetry.space_group_name_H-M   'P 1'
#
loop_
_entity.id
_entity.type
_entity.pdbx_description
1 polymer ?
#
loop_
_entity_poly.entity_id
_entity_poly.type
_entity_poly.pdbx_seq_one_letter_code
_entity_poly.pdbx_strand_id
1 'polypeptide(L)'
;MENIEQLRKVATRAGKLLTSLSESIRQQKEELKLTEFYQEYSKAALYKLPKLSKGSVEYAVAEMEASGYIFKKKPSGNTMKYAMTIQNVIDLYFHRKVPKYRDRFDKAFTIFVCNLKGG
;
A
#
# COMPACT_ATOMS: atom_id res chain seq x y z
N MET A 1 -2.68 53.10 -9.21
CA MET A 1 -1.69 52.41 -8.35
C MET A 1 -2.34 51.52 -7.29
N GLU A 2 -3.51 51.86 -6.73
CA GLU A 2 -4.23 51.03 -5.74
C GLU A 2 -4.52 49.59 -6.16
N ASN A 3 -4.89 49.35 -7.43
CA ASN A 3 -5.17 48.00 -7.95
C ASN A 3 -4.00 47.02 -7.82
N ILE A 4 -2.76 47.49 -7.94
CA ILE A 4 -1.56 46.63 -7.85
C ILE A 4 -1.29 46.23 -6.41
N GLU A 5 -1.56 47.11 -5.45
CA GLU A 5 -1.38 46.82 -4.03
C GLU A 5 -2.48 45.88 -3.50
N GLN A 6 -3.72 46.05 -3.97
CA GLN A 6 -4.81 45.12 -3.69
C GLN A 6 -4.54 43.74 -4.29
N LEU A 7 -3.97 43.67 -5.51
CA LEU A 7 -3.53 42.42 -6.13
C LEU A 7 -2.44 41.72 -5.28
N ARG A 8 -1.46 42.47 -4.76
CA ARG A 8 -0.45 41.92 -3.84
C ARG A 8 -1.07 41.39 -2.55
N LYS A 9 -2.04 42.09 -1.96
CA LYS A 9 -2.76 41.63 -0.76
C LYS A 9 -3.55 40.33 -1.03
N VAL A 10 -4.15 40.19 -2.21
CA VAL A 10 -4.81 38.95 -2.64
C VAL A 10 -3.79 37.82 -2.82
N ALA A 11 -2.66 38.08 -3.49
CA ALA A 11 -1.61 37.09 -3.70
C ALA A 11 -1.03 36.56 -2.37
N THR A 12 -0.76 37.44 -1.40
CA THR A 12 -0.27 37.05 -0.08
C THR A 12 -1.28 36.18 0.68
N ARG A 13 -2.58 36.48 0.57
CA ARG A 13 -3.64 35.65 1.17
C ARG A 13 -3.76 34.29 0.49
N ALA A 14 -3.68 34.25 -0.84
CA ALA A 14 -3.68 33.01 -1.60
C ALA A 14 -2.49 32.12 -1.24
N GLY A 15 -1.29 32.69 -1.09
CA GLY A 15 -0.10 31.96 -0.63
C GLY A 15 -0.27 31.34 0.75
N LYS A 16 -0.79 32.11 1.72
CA LYS A 16 -1.10 31.59 3.07
C LYS A 16 -2.14 30.47 3.03
N LEU A 17 -3.17 30.61 2.19
CA LEU A 17 -4.19 29.59 2.01
C LEU A 17 -3.62 28.30 1.42
N LEU A 18 -2.72 28.39 0.43
CA LEU A 18 -2.08 27.21 -0.17
C LEU A 18 -1.27 26.40 0.85
N THR A 19 -0.51 27.08 1.71
CA THR A 19 0.25 26.41 2.79
C THR A 19 -0.70 25.72 3.77
N SER A 20 -1.74 26.43 4.22
CA SER A 20 -2.74 25.87 5.14
C SER A 20 -3.50 24.68 4.53
N LEU A 21 -3.86 24.76 3.24
CA LEU A 21 -4.52 23.68 2.53
C LEU A 21 -3.61 22.45 2.41
N SER A 22 -2.31 22.67 2.15
CA SER A 22 -1.32 21.58 2.07
C SER A 22 -1.18 20.84 3.40
N GLU A 23 -1.15 21.57 4.51
CA GLU A 23 -1.11 21.00 5.86
C GLU A 23 -2.39 20.24 6.19
N SER A 24 -3.56 20.83 5.89
CA SER A 24 -4.86 20.20 6.12
C SER A 24 -5.03 18.92 5.32
N ILE A 25 -4.66 18.90 4.03
CA ILE A 25 -4.70 17.70 3.19
C ILE A 25 -3.78 16.60 3.77
N ARG A 26 -2.60 16.97 4.27
CA ARG A 26 -1.68 16.00 4.89
C ARG A 26 -2.31 15.38 6.13
N GLN A 27 -2.86 16.20 7.03
CA GLN A 27 -3.54 15.74 8.23
C GLN A 27 -4.73 14.83 7.90
N GLN A 28 -5.58 15.21 6.95
CA GLN A 28 -6.72 14.38 6.52
C GLN A 28 -6.28 13.03 5.95
N LYS A 29 -5.19 12.99 5.18
CA LYS A 29 -4.63 11.73 4.66
C LYS A 29 -4.13 10.81 5.78
N GLU A 30 -3.51 11.38 6.81
CA GLU A 30 -3.04 10.64 7.98
C GLU A 30 -4.21 10.11 8.83
N GLU A 31 -5.21 10.96 9.11
CA GLU A 31 -6.42 10.60 9.86
C GLU A 31 -7.20 9.46 9.21
N LEU A 32 -7.36 9.53 7.88
CA LEU A 32 -8.04 8.50 7.09
C LEU A 32 -7.17 7.28 6.82
N LYS A 33 -5.92 7.25 7.32
CA LYS A 33 -4.93 6.20 7.07
C LYS A 33 -4.74 5.89 5.58
N LEU A 34 -4.90 6.90 4.72
CA LEU A 34 -4.71 6.81 3.28
C LEU A 34 -3.22 6.70 2.88
N THR A 35 -2.33 6.78 3.85
CA THR A 35 -0.89 6.54 3.70
C THR A 35 -0.57 5.04 3.59
N GLU A 36 -1.47 4.17 4.06
CA GLU A 36 -1.27 2.72 4.04
C GLU A 36 -2.11 2.05 2.95
N PHE A 37 -1.57 0.99 2.36
CA PHE A 37 -2.32 0.20 1.40
C PHE A 37 -3.38 -0.65 2.11
N TYR A 38 -4.65 -0.41 1.81
CA TYR A 38 -5.79 -0.95 2.56
C TYR A 38 -6.10 -2.43 2.30
N GLN A 39 -5.58 -3.03 1.22
CA GLN A 39 -6.00 -4.36 0.82
C GLN A 39 -5.45 -5.42 1.78
N GLU A 40 -6.36 -6.18 2.36
CA GLU A 40 -6.06 -7.32 3.22
C GLU A 40 -6.64 -8.59 2.61
N TYR A 41 -5.91 -9.68 2.74
CA TYR A 41 -6.29 -10.99 2.24
C TYR A 41 -6.70 -11.90 3.39
N SER A 42 -7.81 -12.62 3.20
CA SER A 42 -8.12 -13.75 4.06
C SER A 42 -7.22 -14.93 3.69
N LYS A 43 -6.99 -15.86 4.63
CA LYS A 43 -6.21 -17.08 4.37
C LYS A 43 -6.75 -17.85 3.16
N ALA A 44 -8.09 -17.92 3.01
CA ALA A 44 -8.75 -18.59 1.91
C ALA A 44 -8.61 -17.86 0.56
N ALA A 45 -8.51 -16.53 0.56
CA ALA A 45 -8.29 -15.76 -0.66
C ALA A 45 -6.93 -16.11 -1.32
N LEU A 46 -5.93 -16.45 -0.51
CA LEU A 46 -4.61 -16.84 -1.00
C LEU A 46 -4.62 -18.15 -1.81
N TYR A 47 -5.61 -19.02 -1.62
CA TYR A 47 -5.69 -20.30 -2.31
C TYR A 47 -5.90 -20.13 -3.83
N LYS A 48 -6.38 -18.96 -4.25
CA LYS A 48 -6.65 -18.63 -5.65
C LYS A 48 -5.47 -17.92 -6.33
N LEU A 49 -4.42 -17.58 -5.58
CA LEU A 49 -3.27 -16.86 -6.15
C LEU A 49 -2.33 -17.82 -6.89
N PRO A 50 -1.65 -17.37 -7.95
CA PRO A 50 -0.75 -18.21 -8.74
C PRO A 50 0.30 -18.91 -7.88
N LYS A 51 0.58 -20.19 -8.16
CA LYS A 51 1.52 -21.03 -7.41
C LYS A 51 1.14 -21.32 -5.95
N LEU A 52 0.02 -20.80 -5.44
CA LEU A 52 -0.54 -21.12 -4.13
C LEU A 52 -1.72 -22.11 -4.26
N SER A 53 -1.84 -22.99 -3.27
CA SER A 53 -2.95 -23.93 -3.10
C SER A 53 -3.33 -24.02 -1.63
N LYS A 54 -4.54 -24.52 -1.31
CA LYS A 54 -5.02 -24.65 0.07
C LYS A 54 -3.98 -25.30 1.00
N GLY A 55 -3.50 -26.50 0.65
CA GLY A 55 -2.53 -27.23 1.47
C GLY A 55 -1.21 -26.49 1.62
N SER A 56 -0.69 -25.90 0.52
CA SER A 56 0.57 -25.17 0.57
C SER A 56 0.53 -23.92 1.44
N VAL A 57 -0.61 -23.21 1.47
CA VAL A 57 -0.81 -22.02 2.29
C VAL A 57 -1.00 -22.40 3.76
N GLU A 58 -1.77 -23.46 4.03
CA GLU A 58 -1.99 -23.93 5.40
C GLU A 58 -0.69 -24.39 6.07
N TYR A 59 0.12 -25.17 5.34
CA TYR A 59 1.42 -25.63 5.81
C TYR A 59 2.40 -24.47 6.02
N ALA A 60 2.57 -23.59 5.03
CA ALA A 60 3.50 -22.47 5.13
C ALA A 60 3.12 -21.47 6.23
N VAL A 61 1.82 -21.20 6.45
CA VAL A 61 1.38 -20.35 7.56
C VAL A 61 1.73 -20.98 8.91
N ALA A 62 1.50 -22.28 9.07
CA ALA A 62 1.81 -22.99 10.31
C ALA A 62 3.32 -22.99 10.62
N GLU A 63 4.17 -23.27 9.61
CA GLU A 63 5.63 -23.22 9.77
C GLU A 63 6.13 -21.82 10.08
N MET A 64 5.61 -20.80 9.38
CA MET A 64 5.98 -19.41 9.63
C MET A 64 5.57 -18.97 11.04
N GLU A 65 4.35 -19.28 11.49
CA GLU A 65 3.92 -19.00 12.87
C GLU A 65 4.77 -19.76 13.90
N ALA A 66 5.12 -21.03 13.63
CA ALA A 66 6.01 -21.81 14.49
C ALA A 66 7.43 -21.22 14.57
N SER A 67 7.91 -20.58 13.51
CA SER A 67 9.18 -19.83 13.49
C SER A 67 9.10 -18.46 14.18
N GLY A 68 7.93 -18.06 14.69
CA GLY A 68 7.70 -16.80 15.37
C GLY A 68 7.16 -15.66 14.49
N TYR A 69 6.81 -15.93 13.23
CA TYR A 69 6.20 -14.92 12.36
C TYR A 69 4.76 -14.62 12.78
N ILE A 70 4.43 -13.34 12.93
CA ILE A 70 3.09 -12.91 13.37
C ILE A 70 2.31 -12.38 12.16
N PHE A 71 1.31 -13.14 11.72
CA PHE A 71 0.36 -12.67 10.71
C PHE A 71 -0.64 -11.69 11.31
N LYS A 72 -0.98 -10.64 10.56
CA LYS A 72 -2.03 -9.70 10.94
C LYS A 72 -3.38 -10.45 11.00
N LYS A 73 -4.07 -10.30 12.14
CA LYS A 73 -5.41 -10.86 12.39
C LYS A 73 -6.32 -9.70 12.82
N LYS A 74 -7.59 -9.77 12.45
CA LYS A 74 -8.62 -8.81 12.86
C LYS A 74 -9.82 -9.51 13.48
N PRO A 75 -10.48 -8.89 14.48
CA PRO A 75 -11.71 -9.43 15.02
C PRO A 75 -12.80 -9.43 13.95
N SER A 76 -13.51 -10.55 13.85
CA SER A 76 -14.68 -10.72 12.99
C SER A 76 -15.75 -11.43 13.82
N GLY A 77 -16.56 -10.64 14.52
CA GLY A 77 -17.45 -11.16 15.57
C GLY A 77 -16.63 -11.75 16.71
N ASN A 78 -16.97 -12.98 17.12
CA ASN A 78 -16.31 -13.66 18.25
C ASN A 78 -14.99 -14.36 17.88
N THR A 79 -14.52 -14.23 16.64
CA THR A 79 -13.34 -14.95 16.14
C THR A 79 -12.30 -14.01 15.55
N MET A 80 -11.02 -14.34 15.73
CA MET A 80 -9.93 -13.66 15.02
C MET A 80 -9.74 -14.28 13.64
N LYS A 81 -9.89 -13.47 12.59
CA LYS A 81 -9.65 -13.89 11.21
C LYS A 81 -8.35 -13.29 10.67
N TYR A 82 -7.67 -14.04 9.82
CA TYR A 82 -6.50 -13.54 9.10
C TYR A 82 -6.87 -12.35 8.22
N ALA A 83 -6.04 -11.32 8.28
CA ALA A 83 -6.13 -10.08 7.53
C ALA A 83 -4.73 -9.76 6.97
N MET A 84 -4.23 -10.65 6.12
CA MET A 84 -2.85 -10.65 5.66
C MET A 84 -2.60 -9.46 4.74
N THR A 85 -1.56 -8.68 5.04
CA THR A 85 -1.12 -7.58 4.18
C THR A 85 -0.44 -8.09 2.92
N ILE A 86 -0.19 -7.23 1.93
CA ILE A 86 0.67 -7.60 0.78
C ILE A 86 2.02 -8.16 1.26
N GLN A 87 2.63 -7.56 2.28
CA GLN A 87 3.92 -8.03 2.79
C GLN A 87 3.84 -9.46 3.34
N ASN A 88 2.78 -9.79 4.09
CA ASN A 88 2.57 -11.16 4.55
C ASN A 88 2.48 -12.15 3.39
N VAL A 89 1.84 -11.76 2.28
CA VAL A 89 1.75 -12.59 1.08
C VAL A 89 3.10 -12.73 0.37
N ILE A 90 3.89 -11.65 0.28
CA ILE A 90 5.26 -11.67 -0.27
C ILE A 90 6.15 -12.62 0.55
N ASP A 91 6.08 -12.54 1.87
CA ASP A 91 6.86 -13.36 2.78
C ASP A 91 6.48 -14.84 2.67
N LEU A 92 5.18 -15.13 2.50
CA LEU A 92 4.69 -16.48 2.23
C LEU A 92 5.30 -17.05 0.94
N TYR A 93 5.34 -16.27 -0.14
CA TYR A 93 6.00 -16.69 -1.39
C TYR A 93 7.51 -16.91 -1.20
N PHE A 94 8.16 -16.06 -0.40
CA PHE A 94 9.58 -16.20 -0.09
C PHE A 94 9.88 -17.46 0.70
N HIS A 95 9.11 -17.75 1.75
CA HIS A 95 9.21 -18.96 2.55
C HIS A 95 9.06 -20.21 1.67
N ARG A 96 8.16 -20.15 0.69
CA ARG A 96 7.96 -21.19 -0.32
C ARG A 96 9.00 -21.21 -1.45
N LYS A 97 10.07 -20.41 -1.34
CA LYS A 97 11.19 -20.34 -2.28
C LYS A 97 10.76 -19.99 -3.71
N VAL A 98 9.68 -19.21 -3.86
CA VAL A 98 9.28 -18.68 -5.17
C VAL A 98 10.21 -17.52 -5.53
N PRO A 99 10.88 -17.55 -6.70
CA PRO A 99 11.82 -16.50 -7.07
C PRO A 99 11.09 -15.17 -7.25
N LYS A 100 11.72 -14.10 -6.78
CA LYS A 100 11.26 -12.72 -6.97
C LYS A 100 11.66 -12.24 -8.36
N TYR A 101 10.99 -11.19 -8.82
CA TYR A 101 11.32 -10.58 -10.12
C TYR A 101 12.80 -10.18 -10.22
N ARG A 102 13.37 -9.62 -9.14
CA ARG A 102 14.78 -9.24 -9.05
C ARG A 102 15.77 -10.42 -9.13
N ASP A 103 15.31 -11.65 -8.83
CA ASP A 103 16.16 -12.84 -8.92
C ASP A 103 16.31 -13.30 -10.39
N ARG A 104 15.43 -12.79 -11.27
CA ARG A 104 15.44 -13.09 -12.71
C ARG A 104 16.05 -11.98 -13.56
N PHE A 105 15.94 -10.73 -13.11
CA PHE A 105 16.42 -9.55 -13.83
C PHE A 105 17.29 -8.71 -12.89
N ASP A 106 18.56 -8.56 -13.25
CA ASP A 106 19.63 -7.93 -12.47
C ASP A 106 19.68 -6.40 -12.64
N LYS A 107 19.00 -5.86 -13.65
CA LYS A 107 18.97 -4.43 -13.97
C LYS A 107 17.57 -3.86 -13.90
N ALA A 108 17.50 -2.56 -13.59
CA ALA A 108 16.25 -1.82 -13.63
C ALA A 108 15.72 -1.73 -15.07
N PHE A 109 14.40 -1.87 -15.22
CA PHE A 109 13.71 -1.66 -16.49
C PHE A 109 13.00 -0.30 -16.47
N THR A 110 13.48 0.64 -17.29
CA THR A 110 12.94 2.00 -17.35
C THR A 110 11.78 2.06 -18.35
N ILE A 111 10.60 2.46 -17.89
CA ILE A 111 9.40 2.60 -18.71
C ILE A 111 9.12 4.10 -18.90
N PHE A 112 9.13 4.56 -20.15
CA PHE A 112 8.67 5.90 -20.52
C PHE A 112 7.28 5.80 -21.16
N VAL A 113 6.25 6.24 -20.44
CA VAL A 113 4.88 6.26 -20.93
C VAL A 113 4.63 7.61 -21.60
N CYS A 114 4.52 7.60 -22.93
CA CYS A 114 4.22 8.80 -23.72
C CYS A 114 2.80 8.71 -24.30
N ASN A 115 2.03 9.77 -24.12
CA ASN A 115 0.77 9.99 -24.83
C ASN A 115 0.76 11.42 -25.38
N LEU A 116 0.68 11.57 -26.70
CA LEU A 116 0.61 12.88 -27.36
C LEU A 116 -0.79 13.50 -27.27
N LYS A 117 -1.80 12.70 -26.92
CA LYS A 117 -3.17 13.16 -26.70
C LYS A 117 -3.45 13.20 -25.21
N GLY A 118 -3.79 14.37 -24.66
CA GLY A 118 -4.20 14.48 -23.26
C GLY A 118 -5.54 13.78 -23.02
N GLY A 119 -5.58 12.85 -22.07
CA GLY A 119 -6.77 12.07 -21.67
C GLY A 119 -6.80 10.69 -22.30
#